data_AF-A0A965QCL8-F1
#
_entry.id   AF-A0A965QCL8-F1
#
_cell.length_a   1.000
_cell.length_b   1.000
_cell.length_c   1.000
_cell.angle_alpha   90.00
_cell.angle_beta   90.00
_cell.angle_gamma   90.00
#
_symmetry.space_group_name_H-M   'P 1'
#
loop_
_entity.id
_entity.type
_entity.pdbx_description
1 polymer ?
#
loop_
_entity_poly.entity_id
_entity_poly.type
_entity_poly.pdbx_seq_one_letter_code
_entity_poly.pdbx_strand_id
1 'polypeptide(L)'
;PHFVLSELPIGLAGLFIAAVIAAAMSAVSGELASLSSTTVIDLYRRWIAPDADDTHYLKISRAATGLWGVFACIVATFAATLGSLIEVVNRYGSFFYGSILGVFILAMVPRAGANGAFVGLILGMSAVAGVNHWAPEVAFLWYNVIGAVTVVTVGLLIGGGSAQNSDARPVTISE
;
A
#
# COMPACT_ATOMS: atom_id res chain seq x y z
N PRO A 1 -13.03 9.67 -23.96
CA PRO A 1 -12.06 9.99 -25.03
C PRO A 1 -12.65 10.55 -26.34
N HIS A 2 -13.96 10.80 -26.46
CA HIS A 2 -14.53 11.36 -27.69
C HIS A 2 -14.12 12.83 -27.95
N PHE A 3 -13.97 13.64 -26.90
CA PHE A 3 -13.71 15.09 -27.02
C PHE A 3 -12.32 15.44 -27.58
N VAL A 4 -11.32 14.60 -27.32
CA VAL A 4 -9.93 14.82 -27.76
C VAL A 4 -9.73 14.36 -29.21
N LEU A 5 -10.47 13.34 -29.64
CA LEU A 5 -10.39 12.79 -30.99
C LEU A 5 -11.23 13.56 -32.01
N SER A 6 -12.25 14.32 -31.58
CA SER A 6 -13.11 15.11 -32.47
C SER A 6 -12.58 16.52 -32.74
N GLU A 7 -11.81 17.11 -31.81
CA GLU A 7 -11.40 18.53 -31.88
C GLU A 7 -9.90 18.75 -32.14
N LEU A 8 -9.06 17.71 -32.12
CA LEU A 8 -7.62 17.85 -32.31
C LEU A 8 -7.14 17.50 -33.72
N PRO A 9 -6.14 18.25 -34.26
CA PRO A 9 -5.46 17.89 -35.49
C PRO A 9 -4.84 16.49 -35.41
N ILE A 10 -4.80 15.78 -36.55
CA ILE A 10 -4.44 14.36 -36.63
C ILE A 10 -3.07 14.03 -35.99
N GLY A 11 -2.11 14.96 -35.99
CA GLY A 11 -0.80 14.79 -35.35
C GLY A 11 -0.82 14.98 -33.82
N LEU A 12 -1.66 15.89 -33.31
CA LEU A 12 -1.79 16.15 -31.87
C LEU A 12 -2.58 15.04 -31.16
N ALA A 13 -3.57 14.46 -31.82
CA ALA A 13 -4.30 13.29 -31.32
C ALA A 13 -3.35 12.09 -31.08
N GLY A 14 -2.45 11.83 -32.03
CA GLY A 14 -1.42 10.79 -31.91
C GLY A 14 -0.45 11.06 -30.75
N LEU A 15 0.02 12.31 -30.63
CA LEU A 15 0.88 12.72 -29.52
C LEU A 15 0.20 12.56 -28.16
N PHE A 16 -1.09 12.93 -28.07
CA PHE A 16 -1.86 12.80 -26.83
C PHE A 16 -1.99 11.34 -26.39
N ILE A 17 -2.35 10.43 -27.30
CA ILE A 17 -2.44 9.00 -27.01
C ILE A 17 -1.09 8.46 -26.56
N ALA A 18 -0.01 8.83 -27.26
CA ALA A 18 1.35 8.43 -26.89
C ALA A 18 1.72 8.92 -25.49
N ALA A 19 1.39 10.18 -25.14
CA ALA A 19 1.64 10.74 -23.81
C ALA A 19 0.87 10.03 -22.70
N VAL A 20 -0.41 9.70 -22.93
CA VAL A 20 -1.22 8.94 -21.97
C VAL A 20 -0.67 7.53 -21.75
N ILE A 21 -0.31 6.83 -22.83
CA ILE A 21 0.29 5.49 -22.74
C ILE A 21 1.64 5.56 -22.02
N ALA A 22 2.49 6.53 -22.36
CA ALA A 22 3.78 6.73 -21.70
C ALA A 22 3.63 7.02 -20.20
N ALA A 23 2.68 7.87 -19.81
CA ALA A 23 2.37 8.15 -18.40
C ALA A 23 1.89 6.89 -17.66
N ALA A 24 0.99 6.10 -18.28
CA ALA A 24 0.51 4.86 -17.70
C ALA A 24 1.64 3.82 -17.53
N MET A 25 2.51 3.67 -18.54
CA MET A 25 3.68 2.78 -18.47
C MET A 25 4.67 3.21 -17.37
N SER A 26 4.87 4.52 -17.17
CA SER A 26 5.72 5.02 -16.10
C SER A 26 5.17 4.70 -14.71
N ALA A 27 3.85 4.81 -14.50
CA ALA A 27 3.23 4.46 -13.22
C ALA A 27 3.35 2.95 -12.95
N VAL A 28 2.94 2.12 -13.91
CA VAL A 28 2.96 0.64 -13.77
C VAL A 28 4.38 0.12 -13.57
N SER A 29 5.38 0.66 -14.28
CA SER A 29 6.77 0.26 -14.09
C SER A 29 7.29 0.61 -12.69
N GLY A 30 6.93 1.78 -12.16
CA GLY A 30 7.27 2.19 -10.79
C GLY A 30 6.62 1.29 -9.72
N GLU A 31 5.35 0.93 -9.90
CA GLU A 31 4.62 0.02 -9.00
C GLU A 31 5.22 -1.39 -9.02
N LEU A 32 5.47 -1.96 -10.20
CA LEU A 32 6.07 -3.30 -10.33
C LEU A 32 7.49 -3.35 -9.76
N ALA A 33 8.29 -2.30 -9.97
CA ALA A 33 9.63 -2.19 -9.39
C ALA A 33 9.59 -2.13 -7.87
N SER A 34 8.65 -1.38 -7.30
CA SER A 34 8.47 -1.25 -5.85
C SER A 34 8.01 -2.56 -5.21
N LEU A 35 7.03 -3.25 -5.83
CA LEU A 35 6.56 -4.56 -5.39
C LEU A 35 7.65 -5.62 -5.46
N SER A 36 8.39 -5.65 -6.57
CA SER A 36 9.54 -6.54 -6.73
C SER A 36 10.60 -6.29 -5.66
N SER A 37 10.99 -5.02 -5.45
CA SER A 37 12.01 -4.66 -4.46
C SER A 37 11.57 -5.01 -3.05
N THR A 38 10.33 -4.71 -2.67
CA THR A 38 9.76 -5.06 -1.37
C THR A 38 9.79 -6.58 -1.19
N THR A 39 9.39 -7.34 -2.21
CA THR A 39 9.42 -8.81 -2.16
C THR A 39 10.84 -9.35 -2.01
N VAL A 40 11.81 -8.81 -2.75
CA VAL A 40 13.18 -9.33 -2.71
C VAL A 40 13.93 -8.89 -1.46
N ILE A 41 13.83 -7.63 -1.05
CA ILE A 41 14.59 -7.10 0.08
C ILE A 41 13.96 -7.53 1.40
N ASP A 42 12.64 -7.36 1.56
CA ASP A 42 11.98 -7.54 2.85
C ASP A 42 11.62 -9.00 3.13
N LEU A 43 11.33 -9.79 2.10
CA LEU A 43 10.99 -11.22 2.25
C LEU A 43 12.17 -12.12 1.88
N TYR A 44 12.68 -12.03 0.64
CA TYR A 44 13.66 -13.01 0.13
C TYR A 44 15.03 -12.89 0.80
N ARG A 45 15.62 -11.70 0.79
CA ARG A 45 16.93 -11.43 1.41
C ARG A 45 16.86 -11.61 2.92
N ARG A 46 15.80 -11.12 3.57
CA ARG A 46 15.72 -11.21 5.04
C ARG A 46 15.48 -12.62 5.58
N TRP A 47 14.70 -13.45 4.89
CA TRP A 47 14.26 -14.74 5.44
C TRP A 47 14.80 -15.98 4.73
N ILE A 48 15.10 -15.91 3.43
CA ILE A 48 15.42 -17.10 2.61
C ILE A 48 16.91 -17.21 2.36
N ALA A 49 17.54 -16.12 1.90
CA ALA A 49 18.95 -16.11 1.54
C ALA A 49 19.57 -14.75 1.88
N PRO A 50 20.04 -14.54 3.13
CA PRO A 50 20.59 -13.25 3.58
C PRO A 50 21.97 -12.91 3.01
N ASP A 51 22.79 -13.92 2.70
CA ASP A 51 24.17 -13.76 2.23
C ASP A 51 24.35 -14.15 0.74
N ALA A 52 23.28 -14.07 -0.06
CA ALA A 52 23.42 -14.28 -1.50
C ALA A 52 24.15 -13.11 -2.18
N ASP A 53 24.73 -13.37 -3.35
CA ASP A 53 25.43 -12.38 -4.16
C ASP A 53 24.47 -11.37 -4.81
N ASP A 54 24.95 -10.14 -5.09
CA ASP A 54 24.13 -9.08 -5.70
C ASP A 54 23.59 -9.48 -7.08
N THR A 55 24.35 -10.27 -7.84
CA THR A 55 23.88 -10.77 -9.14
C THR A 55 22.73 -11.76 -9.00
N HIS A 56 22.64 -12.48 -7.87
CA HIS A 56 21.53 -13.37 -7.56
C HIS A 56 20.28 -12.57 -7.23
N TYR A 57 20.38 -11.55 -6.36
CA TYR A 57 19.23 -10.69 -6.05
C TYR A 57 18.68 -9.97 -7.28
N LEU A 58 19.55 -9.53 -8.20
CA LEU A 58 19.10 -8.93 -9.46
C LEU A 58 18.29 -9.91 -10.32
N LYS A 59 18.71 -11.17 -10.42
CA LYS A 59 17.97 -12.21 -11.15
C LYS A 59 16.62 -12.49 -10.49
N ILE A 60 16.59 -12.62 -9.17
CA ILE A 60 15.36 -12.85 -8.41
C ILE A 60 14.41 -11.63 -8.53
N SER A 61 14.94 -10.41 -8.51
CA SER A 61 14.15 -9.18 -8.72
C SER A 61 13.54 -9.11 -10.13
N ARG A 62 14.27 -9.51 -11.17
CA ARG A 62 13.69 -9.62 -12.52
C ARG A 62 12.57 -10.66 -12.59
N ALA A 63 12.77 -11.82 -11.95
CA ALA A 63 11.74 -12.86 -11.87
C ALA A 63 10.50 -12.39 -11.09
N ALA A 64 10.69 -11.72 -9.95
CA ALA A 64 9.62 -11.14 -9.14
C ALA A 64 8.84 -10.07 -9.92
N THR A 65 9.52 -9.21 -10.68
CA THR A 65 8.88 -8.21 -11.55
C THR A 65 7.98 -8.89 -12.60
N GLY A 66 8.47 -9.96 -13.23
CA GLY A 66 7.67 -10.75 -14.18
C GLY A 66 6.46 -11.41 -13.52
N LEU A 67 6.64 -11.99 -12.32
CA LEU A 67 5.55 -12.60 -11.55
C LEU A 67 4.47 -11.58 -11.19
N TRP A 68 4.86 -10.41 -10.66
CA TRP A 68 3.93 -9.34 -10.34
C TRP A 68 3.23 -8.79 -11.60
N GLY A 69 3.93 -8.72 -12.74
CA GLY A 69 3.33 -8.35 -14.02
C GLY A 69 2.24 -9.33 -14.47
N VAL A 70 2.50 -10.64 -14.38
CA VAL A 70 1.50 -11.68 -14.68
C VAL A 70 0.32 -11.59 -13.72
N PHE A 71 0.59 -11.44 -12.42
CA PHE A 71 -0.44 -11.25 -11.40
C PHE A 71 -1.33 -10.02 -11.70
N ALA A 72 -0.71 -8.89 -12.07
CA ALA A 72 -1.42 -7.68 -12.46
C ALA A 72 -2.34 -7.90 -13.67
N CYS A 73 -1.90 -8.63 -14.70
CA CYS A 73 -2.73 -8.98 -15.86
C CYS A 73 -3.97 -9.81 -15.48
N ILE A 74 -3.80 -10.77 -14.57
CA ILE A 74 -4.92 -11.60 -14.07
C ILE A 74 -5.92 -10.71 -13.31
N VAL A 75 -5.42 -9.90 -12.37
CA VAL A 75 -6.27 -8.98 -11.59
C VAL A 75 -6.96 -7.96 -12.49
N ALA A 76 -6.28 -7.42 -13.51
CA ALA A 76 -6.86 -6.48 -14.47
C ALA A 76 -8.04 -7.09 -15.24
N THR A 77 -7.92 -8.37 -15.62
CA THR A 77 -9.01 -9.09 -16.30
C THR A 77 -10.23 -9.26 -15.39
N PHE A 78 -10.01 -9.54 -14.11
CA PHE A 78 -11.09 -9.63 -13.13
C PHE A 78 -11.73 -8.26 -12.84
N ALA A 79 -10.90 -7.22 -12.64
CA ALA A 79 -11.32 -5.84 -12.39
C ALA A 79 -12.22 -5.29 -13.51
N ALA A 80 -11.98 -5.69 -14.76
CA ALA A 80 -12.80 -5.29 -15.90
C ALA A 80 -14.26 -5.77 -15.81
N THR A 81 -14.57 -6.78 -14.98
CA THR A 81 -15.93 -7.30 -14.80
C THR A 81 -16.70 -6.67 -13.63
N LEU A 82 -16.01 -5.89 -12.79
CA LEU A 82 -16.53 -5.34 -11.53
C LEU A 82 -17.25 -3.98 -11.68
N GLY A 83 -17.52 -3.52 -12.90
CA GLY A 83 -18.23 -2.27 -13.17
C GLY A 83 -17.29 -1.06 -13.27
N SER A 84 -17.62 0.04 -12.60
CA SER A 84 -16.82 1.28 -12.68
C SER A 84 -15.44 1.09 -12.04
N LEU A 85 -14.37 1.20 -12.84
CA LEU A 85 -13.00 1.01 -12.35
C LEU A 85 -12.64 1.97 -11.20
N ILE A 86 -13.17 3.20 -11.24
CA ILE A 86 -12.97 4.20 -10.17
C ILE A 86 -13.60 3.73 -8.86
N GLU A 87 -14.78 3.11 -8.92
CA GLU A 87 -15.44 2.55 -7.74
C GLU A 87 -14.67 1.35 -7.20
N VAL A 88 -14.21 0.46 -8.08
CA VAL A 88 -13.43 -0.73 -7.71
C VAL A 88 -12.15 -0.33 -6.98
N VAL A 89 -11.34 0.56 -7.58
CA VAL A 89 -10.08 1.02 -6.98
C VAL A 89 -10.33 1.67 -5.62
N ASN A 90 -11.33 2.55 -5.51
CA ASN A 90 -11.61 3.22 -4.25
C ASN A 90 -12.22 2.30 -3.19
N ARG A 91 -13.03 1.33 -3.58
CA ARG A 91 -13.62 0.35 -2.66
C ARG A 91 -12.52 -0.50 -2.04
N TYR A 92 -11.65 -1.10 -2.84
CA TYR A 92 -10.54 -1.91 -2.32
C TYR A 92 -9.48 -1.05 -1.61
N GLY A 93 -9.15 0.12 -2.15
CA GLY A 93 -8.20 1.05 -1.52
C GLY A 93 -8.65 1.50 -0.14
N SER A 94 -9.95 1.77 0.05
CA SER A 94 -10.47 2.29 1.32
C SER A 94 -10.39 1.31 2.49
N PHE A 95 -10.19 0.01 2.23
CA PHE A 95 -9.90 -0.96 3.29
C PHE A 95 -8.53 -0.73 3.95
N PHE A 96 -7.55 -0.34 3.13
CA PHE A 96 -6.16 -0.22 3.56
C PHE A 96 -5.79 1.22 3.90
N TYR A 97 -6.24 2.19 3.11
CA TYR A 97 -5.84 3.60 3.24
C TYR A 97 -6.16 4.17 4.62
N GLY A 98 -7.36 3.91 5.15
CA GLY A 98 -7.73 4.36 6.51
C GLY A 98 -6.79 3.84 7.58
N SER A 99 -6.52 2.54 7.58
CA SER A 99 -5.69 1.92 8.60
C SER A 99 -4.23 2.37 8.51
N ILE A 100 -3.69 2.51 7.28
CA ILE A 100 -2.34 3.03 7.04
C ILE A 100 -2.23 4.50 7.50
N LEU A 101 -3.21 5.34 7.13
CA LEU A 101 -3.28 6.73 7.59
C LEU A 101 -3.29 6.82 9.11
N GLY A 102 -4.06 5.97 9.79
CA GLY A 102 -4.10 5.89 11.24
C GLY A 102 -2.74 5.56 11.86
N VAL A 103 -1.98 4.63 11.26
CA VAL A 103 -0.61 4.30 11.71
C VAL A 103 0.33 5.49 11.52
N PHE A 104 0.25 6.20 10.38
CA PHE A 104 1.07 7.39 10.14
C PHE A 104 0.78 8.51 11.15
N ILE A 105 -0.49 8.78 11.44
CA ILE A 105 -0.89 9.77 12.47
C ILE A 105 -0.35 9.34 13.83
N LEU A 106 -0.54 8.06 14.19
CA LEU A 106 -0.08 7.52 15.45
C LEU A 106 1.46 7.60 15.58
N ALA A 107 2.22 7.39 14.50
CA ALA A 107 3.68 7.51 14.49
C ALA A 107 4.18 8.94 14.77
N MET A 108 3.38 9.98 14.51
CA MET A 108 3.70 11.36 14.89
C MET A 108 3.45 11.64 16.38
N VAL A 109 2.74 10.76 17.09
CA VAL A 109 2.45 10.93 18.51
C VAL A 109 3.61 10.36 19.34
N PRO A 110 4.30 11.17 20.17
CA PRO A 110 5.49 10.72 20.90
C PRO A 110 5.24 9.63 21.96
N ARG A 111 3.97 9.37 22.29
CA ARG A 111 3.54 8.31 23.22
C ARG A 111 3.21 6.98 22.54
N ALA A 112 3.27 6.92 21.21
CA ALA A 112 2.91 5.73 20.47
C ALA A 112 4.09 4.74 20.38
N GLY A 113 3.87 3.53 20.85
CA GLY A 113 4.83 2.42 20.69
C GLY A 113 4.56 1.61 19.42
N ALA A 114 5.60 0.94 18.90
CA ALA A 114 5.50 0.06 17.73
C ALA A 114 4.44 -1.05 17.88
N ASN A 115 4.33 -1.63 19.08
CA ASN A 115 3.31 -2.65 19.38
C ASN A 115 1.89 -2.08 19.28
N GLY A 116 1.66 -0.85 19.75
CA GLY A 116 0.37 -0.18 19.66
C GLY A 116 -0.02 0.12 18.21
N ALA A 117 0.94 0.53 17.38
CA ALA A 117 0.72 0.72 15.95
C ALA A 117 0.39 -0.59 15.23
N PHE A 118 1.10 -1.68 15.54
CA PHE A 118 0.86 -2.98 14.92
C PHE A 118 -0.51 -3.57 15.30
N VAL A 119 -0.86 -3.57 16.60
CA VAL A 119 -2.16 -4.05 17.07
C VAL A 119 -3.28 -3.12 16.58
N GLY A 120 -3.04 -1.81 16.58
CA GLY A 120 -3.94 -0.80 16.01
C GLY A 120 -4.24 -1.08 14.54
N LEU A 121 -3.21 -1.36 13.73
CA LEU A 121 -3.35 -1.70 12.31
C LEU A 121 -4.26 -2.91 12.09
N ILE A 122 -4.00 -4.02 12.82
CA ILE A 122 -4.79 -5.25 12.70
C ILE A 122 -6.24 -5.03 13.12
N LEU A 123 -6.47 -4.36 14.26
CA LEU A 123 -7.82 -4.07 14.75
C LEU A 123 -8.56 -3.05 13.88
N GLY A 124 -7.85 -2.08 13.30
CA GLY A 124 -8.40 -1.12 12.33
C GLY A 124 -8.91 -1.81 11.07
N MET A 125 -8.10 -2.71 10.48
CA MET A 125 -8.53 -3.51 9.33
C MET A 125 -9.70 -4.43 9.69
N SER A 126 -9.66 -5.05 10.87
CA SER A 126 -10.73 -5.94 11.35
C SER A 126 -12.04 -5.17 11.57
N ALA A 127 -11.97 -3.95 12.10
CA ALA A 127 -13.13 -3.10 12.30
C ALA A 127 -13.77 -2.69 10.96
N VAL A 128 -12.95 -2.32 9.97
CA VAL A 128 -13.44 -2.01 8.61
C VAL A 128 -14.10 -3.23 7.97
N ALA A 129 -13.50 -4.42 8.09
CA ALA A 129 -14.09 -5.67 7.61
C ALA A 129 -15.41 -6.00 8.31
N GLY A 130 -15.49 -5.77 9.63
CA GLY A 130 -16.72 -5.92 10.41
C GLY A 130 -17.81 -4.97 9.92
N VAL A 131 -17.50 -3.68 9.73
CA VAL A 131 -18.49 -2.72 9.22
C VAL A 131 -18.96 -3.09 7.82
N ASN A 132 -18.06 -3.56 6.94
CA ASN A 132 -18.46 -4.02 5.61
C ASN A 132 -19.43 -5.21 5.63
N HIS A 133 -19.28 -6.14 6.58
CA HIS A 133 -20.15 -7.31 6.69
C HIS A 133 -21.49 -6.99 7.38
N TRP A 134 -21.48 -6.16 8.43
CA TRP A 134 -22.65 -5.91 9.28
C TRP A 134 -23.46 -4.67 8.88
N ALA A 135 -22.85 -3.71 8.19
CA ALA A 135 -23.49 -2.47 7.72
C ALA A 135 -23.09 -2.17 6.26
N PRO A 136 -23.55 -2.99 5.29
CA PRO A 136 -23.16 -2.84 3.88
C PRO A 136 -23.68 -1.55 3.22
N GLU A 137 -24.60 -0.83 3.86
CA GLU A 137 -25.10 0.46 3.39
C GLU A 137 -24.12 1.62 3.61
N VAL A 138 -23.08 1.41 4.43
CA VAL A 138 -22.05 2.42 4.66
C VAL A 138 -21.20 2.59 3.40
N ALA A 139 -21.19 3.81 2.85
CA ALA A 139 -20.37 4.14 1.69
C ALA A 139 -18.89 3.86 1.98
N PHE A 140 -18.19 3.26 1.01
CA PHE A 140 -16.79 2.82 1.16
C PHE A 140 -15.83 3.93 1.62
N LEU A 141 -16.14 5.20 1.36
CA LEU A 141 -15.34 6.35 1.84
C LEU A 141 -15.24 6.42 3.36
N TRP A 142 -16.29 6.01 4.09
CA TRP A 142 -16.30 6.00 5.54
C TRP A 142 -15.36 4.95 6.13
N TYR A 143 -15.00 3.91 5.36
CA TYR A 143 -14.02 2.91 5.80
C TYR A 143 -12.65 3.54 6.11
N ASN A 144 -12.29 4.61 5.39
CA ASN A 144 -11.07 5.34 5.66
C ASN A 144 -11.06 5.99 7.05
N VAL A 145 -12.17 6.66 7.40
CA VAL A 145 -12.33 7.33 8.69
C VAL A 145 -12.38 6.31 9.82
N ILE A 146 -13.17 5.25 9.66
CA ILE A 146 -13.33 4.19 10.66
C ILE A 146 -12.00 3.49 10.93
N GLY A 147 -11.28 3.12 9.87
CA GLY A 147 -9.95 2.51 9.99
C GLY A 147 -8.97 3.43 10.72
N ALA A 148 -8.86 4.69 10.29
CA ALA A 148 -7.92 5.64 10.90
C ALA A 148 -8.22 5.90 12.38
N VAL A 149 -9.48 6.15 12.73
CA VAL A 149 -9.90 6.41 14.11
C VAL A 149 -9.66 5.18 14.99
N THR A 150 -9.97 3.99 14.49
CA THR A 150 -9.75 2.74 15.24
C THR A 150 -8.26 2.53 15.53
N VAL A 151 -7.40 2.68 14.53
CA VAL A 151 -5.94 2.53 14.71
C VAL A 151 -5.40 3.53 15.72
N VAL A 152 -5.77 4.82 15.61
CA VAL A 152 -5.28 5.86 16.54
C VAL A 152 -5.78 5.58 17.96
N THR A 153 -7.05 5.24 18.12
CA THR A 153 -7.64 4.98 19.44
C THR A 153 -6.99 3.78 20.11
N VAL A 154 -6.92 2.64 19.42
CA VAL A 154 -6.26 1.42 19.92
C VAL A 154 -4.79 1.66 20.20
N GLY A 155 -4.10 2.34 19.27
CA GLY A 155 -2.69 2.63 19.36
C GLY A 155 -2.31 3.50 20.56
N LEU A 156 -3.14 4.50 20.89
CA LEU A 156 -2.94 5.34 22.07
C LEU A 156 -3.26 4.60 23.37
N LEU A 157 -4.30 3.77 23.39
CA LEU A 157 -4.67 2.96 24.56
C LEU A 157 -3.56 1.96 24.93
N ILE A 158 -2.93 1.32 23.93
CA ILE A 158 -1.84 0.36 24.14
C ILE A 158 -0.48 1.07 24.34
N GLY A 159 -0.23 2.13 23.56
CA GLY A 159 1.01 2.92 23.61
C GLY A 159 1.19 3.64 24.95
N GLY A 160 0.09 4.13 25.55
CA GLY A 160 0.10 4.75 26.88
C GLY A 160 0.63 3.86 28.01
N GLY A 161 0.58 2.52 27.85
CA GLY A 161 1.14 1.57 28.81
C GLY A 161 2.59 1.15 28.52
N SER A 162 3.10 1.40 27.32
CA SER A 162 4.38 0.85 26.83
C SER A 162 5.54 1.85 26.83
N ALA A 163 5.26 3.14 26.95
CA ALA A 163 6.25 4.22 26.86
C ALA A 163 7.22 4.33 28.07
N GLN A 164 7.24 3.37 29.00
CA GLN A 164 8.07 3.45 30.21
C GLN A 164 9.31 2.52 30.21
N ASN A 165 9.54 1.69 29.18
CA ASN A 165 10.55 0.62 29.29
C ASN A 165 11.61 0.55 28.17
N SER A 166 11.88 1.62 27.43
CA SER A 166 12.88 1.60 26.34
C SER A 166 14.05 2.59 26.47
N ASP A 167 14.08 3.44 27.50
CA ASP A 167 15.16 4.43 27.71
C ASP A 167 16.35 3.90 28.54
N ALA A 168 16.51 2.58 28.71
CA ALA A 168 17.62 1.99 29.46
C ALA A 168 18.52 1.10 28.59
N ARG A 169 19.12 1.66 27.53
CA ARG A 169 20.38 1.13 27.00
C ARG A 169 21.38 2.27 26.86
N PRO A 170 22.36 2.40 27.78
CA PRO A 170 23.43 3.36 27.60
C PRO A 170 24.20 2.98 26.33
N VAL A 171 24.30 3.92 25.41
CA VAL A 171 25.19 3.82 24.26
C VAL A 171 26.61 3.85 24.82
N THR A 172 27.19 2.68 25.06
CA THR A 172 28.62 2.55 25.32
C THR A 172 29.33 2.81 24.00
N ILE A 173 29.81 4.04 23.82
CA ILE A 173 30.85 4.36 22.85
C ILE A 173 32.10 3.61 23.33
N SER A 174 32.47 2.53 22.64
CA SER A 174 33.79 1.93 22.79
C SER A 174 34.77 2.75 21.93
N GLU A 175 35.58 3.58 22.60
CA GLU A 175 36.87 4.06 22.07
C GLU A 175 37.91 2.92 22.10
#